data_AF-A0A9X2AA62-F1
#
_entry.id   AF-A0A9X2AA62-F1
#
_cell.length_a   1.000
_cell.length_b   1.000
_cell.length_c   1.000
_cell.angle_alpha   90.00
_cell.angle_beta   90.00
_cell.angle_gamma   90.00
#
_symmetry.space_group_name_H-M   'P 1'
#
loop_
_entity.id
_entity.type
_entity.pdbx_description
1 polymer ?
#
loop_
_entity_poly.entity_id
_entity_poly.type
_entity_poly.pdbx_seq_one_letter_code
_entity_poly.pdbx_strand_id
1 'polypeptide(L)'
;MSPQKKNISNHSPFKVPENYFENLEERMMQKFDDSKSLLPSEKNSGFKVPDSYFENLEDKILARSAKKESKVINLFKKEYLYYAAAVAALFIMMIGDVFKTRPEYTPGWDDLEISAMENYIDEGYEMGYIELNTSDYSEFISKNEQLIDEEDFNDINSEAAFDYIDENIDDPSFILD
;
A
#
# COMPACT_ATOMS: atom_id res chain seq x y z
N MET A 1 -34.16 16.07 31.20
CA MET A 1 -34.80 14.77 31.51
C MET A 1 -33.73 13.84 32.09
N SER A 2 -33.92 13.34 33.31
CA SER A 2 -33.01 12.37 33.93
C SER A 2 -33.39 10.93 33.53
N PRO A 3 -32.42 10.03 33.26
CA PRO A 3 -32.72 8.66 32.85
C PRO A 3 -33.18 7.82 34.05
N GLN A 4 -34.28 7.09 33.88
CA GLN A 4 -34.81 6.17 34.89
C GLN A 4 -34.00 4.86 34.90
N LYS A 5 -33.49 4.46 36.08
CA LYS A 5 -32.80 3.18 36.28
C LYS A 5 -33.80 2.03 36.08
N LYS A 6 -33.52 1.16 35.10
CA LYS A 6 -34.28 -0.07 34.84
C LYS A 6 -34.09 -1.03 36.02
N ASN A 7 -35.17 -1.32 36.73
CA ASN A 7 -35.21 -2.25 37.86
C ASN A 7 -35.04 -3.68 37.32
N ILE A 8 -33.85 -4.28 37.49
CA ILE A 8 -33.60 -5.68 37.11
C ILE A 8 -34.24 -6.53 38.22
N SER A 9 -35.36 -7.18 37.93
CA SER A 9 -35.98 -8.12 38.87
C SER A 9 -35.03 -9.30 39.08
N ASN A 10 -34.81 -9.69 40.34
CA ASN A 10 -33.97 -10.83 40.75
C ASN A 10 -34.52 -12.21 40.30
N HIS A 11 -35.46 -12.25 39.36
CA HIS A 11 -35.99 -13.49 38.81
C HIS A 11 -35.20 -13.87 37.55
N SER A 12 -34.14 -14.64 37.74
CA SER A 12 -33.54 -15.40 36.64
C SER A 12 -34.64 -16.27 36.00
N PRO A 13 -34.88 -16.18 34.67
CA PRO A 13 -35.86 -17.02 33.98
C PRO A 13 -35.42 -18.49 33.93
N PHE A 14 -34.17 -18.77 34.29
CA PHE A 14 -33.62 -20.11 34.42
C PHE A 14 -33.64 -20.51 35.89
N LYS A 15 -34.68 -21.23 36.30
CA LYS A 15 -34.75 -21.93 37.58
C LYS A 15 -34.55 -23.42 37.34
N VAL A 16 -33.60 -24.02 38.06
CA VAL A 16 -33.47 -25.48 38.11
C VAL A 16 -34.58 -26.06 39.00
N PRO A 17 -35.01 -27.31 38.75
CA PRO A 17 -35.94 -28.00 39.64
C PRO A 17 -35.43 -28.05 41.08
N GLU A 18 -36.37 -28.13 42.02
CA GLU A 18 -36.06 -28.39 43.43
C GLU A 18 -35.26 -29.70 43.56
N ASN A 19 -34.21 -29.69 44.39
CA ASN A 19 -33.30 -30.81 44.62
C ASN A 19 -32.57 -31.34 43.37
N TYR A 20 -32.41 -30.51 42.32
CA TYR A 20 -31.64 -30.86 41.12
C TYR A 20 -30.19 -31.23 41.45
N PHE A 21 -29.51 -30.39 42.24
CA PHE A 21 -28.10 -30.60 42.59
C PHE A 21 -27.93 -31.65 43.69
N GLU A 22 -28.88 -31.74 44.64
CA GLU A 22 -28.84 -32.71 45.73
C GLU A 22 -28.90 -34.16 45.22
N ASN A 23 -29.70 -34.43 44.18
CA ASN A 23 -29.86 -35.75 43.60
C ASN A 23 -29.01 -35.98 42.33
N LEU A 24 -28.13 -35.03 41.98
CA LEU A 24 -27.33 -35.12 40.75
C LEU A 24 -26.39 -36.32 40.80
N GLU A 25 -25.70 -36.51 41.91
CA GLU A 25 -24.71 -37.58 42.09
C GLU A 25 -25.37 -38.96 42.00
N GLU A 26 -26.48 -39.16 42.70
CA GLU A 26 -27.24 -40.41 42.68
C GLU A 26 -27.75 -40.74 41.26
N ARG A 27 -28.27 -39.74 40.54
CA ARG A 27 -28.71 -39.92 39.15
C ARG A 27 -27.56 -40.22 38.19
N MET A 28 -26.40 -39.60 38.41
CA MET A 28 -25.21 -39.87 37.60
C MET A 28 -24.69 -41.28 37.85
N MET A 29 -24.62 -41.71 39.11
CA MET A 29 -24.18 -43.06 39.49
C MET A 29 -25.14 -44.12 38.95
N GLN A 30 -26.45 -43.92 39.10
CA GLN A 30 -27.47 -44.80 38.54
C GLN A 30 -27.33 -44.92 37.01
N LYS A 31 -27.07 -43.81 36.31
CA LYS A 31 -26.80 -43.83 34.87
C LYS A 31 -25.52 -44.59 34.51
N PHE A 32 -24.46 -44.53 35.33
CA PHE A 32 -23.24 -45.30 35.09
C PHE A 32 -23.47 -46.80 35.26
N ASP A 33 -24.18 -47.20 36.32
CA ASP A 33 -24.53 -48.59 36.57
C ASP A 33 -25.46 -49.15 35.48
N ASP A 34 -26.47 -48.38 35.07
CA ASP A 34 -27.33 -48.70 33.93
C ASP A 34 -26.55 -48.73 32.62
N SER A 35 -25.59 -47.82 32.42
CA SER A 35 -24.76 -47.77 31.21
C SER A 35 -23.81 -48.97 31.11
N LYS A 36 -23.36 -49.55 32.23
CA LYS A 36 -22.54 -50.77 32.23
C LYS A 36 -23.29 -51.98 31.66
N SER A 37 -24.62 -51.97 31.72
CA SER A 37 -25.52 -52.91 31.05
C SER A 37 -25.72 -52.59 29.55
N LEU A 38 -25.60 -51.31 29.17
CA LEU A 38 -25.73 -50.83 27.78
C LEU A 38 -24.42 -50.82 26.98
N LEU A 39 -23.28 -50.84 27.65
CA LEU A 39 -21.98 -50.93 27.01
C LEU A 39 -21.85 -52.32 26.39
N PRO A 40 -21.58 -52.42 25.07
CA PRO A 40 -21.29 -53.70 24.45
C PRO A 40 -20.14 -54.34 25.24
N SER A 41 -20.35 -55.57 25.74
CA SER A 41 -19.28 -56.36 26.36
C SER A 41 -18.07 -56.34 25.43
N GLU A 42 -16.83 -56.33 25.96
CA GLU A 42 -15.60 -56.09 25.16
C GLU A 42 -15.51 -56.85 23.82
N LYS A 43 -16.19 -58.00 23.71
CA LYS A 43 -16.31 -58.80 22.48
C LYS A 43 -17.06 -58.12 21.31
N ASN A 44 -17.91 -57.14 21.60
CA ASN A 44 -18.81 -56.45 20.67
C ASN A 44 -18.58 -54.93 20.60
N SER A 45 -17.48 -54.41 21.15
CA SER A 45 -17.10 -53.04 20.85
C SER A 45 -16.85 -52.99 19.33
N GLY A 46 -17.56 -52.10 18.61
CA GLY A 46 -17.50 -52.02 17.15
C GLY A 46 -16.14 -51.62 16.58
N PHE A 47 -15.12 -51.49 17.43
CA PHE A 47 -13.76 -51.09 17.11
C PHE A 47 -12.86 -52.33 17.07
N LYS A 48 -13.04 -53.15 16.03
CA LYS A 48 -12.08 -54.22 15.70
C LYS A 48 -11.21 -53.75 14.55
N VAL A 49 -9.89 -53.85 14.73
CA VAL A 49 -8.96 -53.68 13.61
C VAL A 49 -9.06 -54.89 12.68
N PRO A 50 -8.91 -54.72 11.35
CA PRO A 50 -8.84 -55.84 10.43
C PRO A 50 -7.70 -56.79 10.77
N ASP A 51 -7.87 -58.07 10.45
CA ASP A 51 -6.82 -59.07 10.60
C ASP A 51 -5.55 -58.64 9.84
N SER A 52 -4.39 -58.82 10.46
CA SER A 52 -3.08 -58.46 9.91
C SER A 52 -2.97 -56.98 9.49
N TYR A 53 -3.75 -56.06 10.08
CA TYR A 53 -3.64 -54.62 9.83
C TYR A 53 -2.22 -54.11 10.08
N PHE A 54 -1.67 -54.42 11.27
CA PHE A 54 -0.33 -53.97 11.67
C PHE A 54 0.78 -54.70 10.93
N GLU A 55 0.59 -55.99 10.60
CA GLU A 55 1.56 -56.77 9.84
C GLU A 55 1.74 -56.22 8.42
N ASN A 56 0.66 -55.83 7.75
CA ASN A 56 0.71 -55.31 6.38
C ASN A 56 0.87 -53.77 6.31
N LEU A 57 0.95 -53.08 7.44
CA LEU A 57 1.00 -51.62 7.48
C LEU A 57 2.31 -51.10 6.89
N GLU A 58 3.43 -51.70 7.28
CA GLU A 58 4.76 -51.33 6.81
C GLU A 58 4.87 -51.47 5.29
N ASP A 59 4.49 -52.63 4.75
CA ASP A 59 4.49 -52.90 3.31
C ASP A 59 3.61 -51.92 2.52
N LYS A 60 2.43 -51.57 3.05
CA LYS A 60 1.54 -50.58 2.43
C LYS A 60 2.14 -49.18 2.42
N ILE A 61 2.85 -48.79 3.48
CA ILE A 61 3.52 -47.49 3.54
C ILE A 61 4.68 -47.46 2.55
N LEU A 62 5.52 -48.51 2.51
CA LEU A 62 6.65 -48.61 1.59
C LEU A 62 6.18 -48.63 0.12
N ALA A 63 5.13 -49.38 -0.21
CA ALA A 63 4.56 -49.41 -1.55
C ALA A 63 4.00 -48.06 -2.00
N ARG A 64 3.48 -47.23 -1.09
CA ARG A 64 3.01 -45.87 -1.38
C ARG A 64 4.13 -44.82 -1.38
N SER A 65 5.19 -45.05 -0.61
CA SER A 65 6.35 -44.15 -0.50
C SER A 65 7.35 -44.35 -1.64
N ALA A 66 7.35 -45.52 -2.28
CA ALA A 66 8.05 -45.78 -3.53
C ALA A 66 7.48 -44.86 -4.62
N LYS A 67 8.02 -43.65 -4.68
CA LYS A 67 7.73 -42.63 -5.69
C LYS A 67 7.78 -43.28 -7.07
N LYS A 68 6.61 -43.46 -7.68
CA LYS A 68 6.51 -43.54 -9.13
C LYS A 68 7.06 -42.20 -9.62
N GLU A 69 8.24 -42.21 -10.25
CA GLU A 69 8.81 -41.00 -10.83
C GLU A 69 7.74 -40.39 -11.73
N SER A 70 7.17 -39.27 -11.29
CA SER A 70 6.27 -38.52 -12.13
C SER A 70 7.12 -38.04 -13.30
N LYS A 71 6.62 -38.27 -14.51
CA LYS A 71 7.29 -37.78 -15.73
C LYS A 71 7.28 -36.26 -15.68
N VAL A 72 8.32 -35.67 -15.10
CA VAL A 72 8.50 -34.22 -15.05
C VAL A 72 8.79 -33.78 -16.48
N ILE A 73 7.82 -33.10 -17.08
CA ILE A 73 8.04 -32.39 -18.33
C ILE A 73 8.49 -30.98 -17.98
N ASN A 74 9.55 -30.51 -18.60
CA ASN A 74 10.01 -29.14 -18.43
C ASN A 74 8.99 -28.19 -19.09
N LEU A 75 8.30 -27.37 -18.29
CA LEU A 75 7.18 -26.54 -18.74
C LEU A 75 7.63 -25.31 -19.55
N PHE A 76 8.87 -24.85 -19.32
CA PHE A 76 9.41 -23.65 -19.98
C PHE A 76 10.58 -24.02 -20.87
N LYS A 77 10.31 -24.11 -22.18
CA LYS A 77 11.36 -24.22 -23.20
C LYS A 77 11.87 -22.82 -23.54
N LYS A 78 13.19 -22.62 -23.41
CA LYS A 78 13.85 -21.32 -23.65
C LYS A 78 13.58 -20.76 -25.06
N GLU A 79 13.39 -21.63 -26.04
CA GLU A 79 13.10 -21.26 -27.43
C GLU A 79 11.78 -20.48 -27.57
N TYR A 80 10.73 -20.86 -26.85
CA TYR A 80 9.45 -20.13 -26.87
C TYR A 80 9.49 -18.87 -25.99
N LEU A 81 10.35 -18.81 -24.98
CA LEU A 81 10.51 -17.62 -24.14
C LEU A 81 11.05 -16.43 -24.94
N TYR A 82 12.03 -16.65 -25.83
CA TYR A 82 12.54 -15.57 -26.69
C TYR A 82 11.47 -15.05 -27.67
N TYR A 83 10.66 -15.95 -28.25
CA TYR A 83 9.55 -15.56 -29.12
C TYR A 83 8.47 -14.78 -28.37
N ALA A 84 8.06 -15.27 -27.20
CA ALA A 84 7.07 -14.59 -26.35
C ALA A 84 7.56 -13.22 -25.88
N ALA A 85 8.85 -13.09 -25.55
CA ALA A 85 9.47 -11.81 -25.18
C ALA A 85 9.47 -10.80 -26.34
N ALA A 86 9.78 -11.24 -27.56
CA ALA A 86 9.72 -10.38 -28.74
C ALA A 86 8.28 -9.87 -29.02
N VAL A 87 7.27 -10.75 -28.91
CA VAL A 87 5.86 -10.36 -29.06
C VAL A 87 5.45 -9.37 -27.96
N ALA A 88 5.84 -9.61 -26.71
CA ALA A 88 5.58 -8.69 -25.60
C ALA A 88 6.26 -7.32 -25.81
N ALA A 89 7.49 -7.30 -26.33
CA ALA A 89 8.20 -6.06 -26.65
C ALA A 89 7.49 -5.26 -27.74
N LEU A 90 6.90 -5.91 -28.75
CA LEU A 90 6.08 -5.23 -29.76
C LEU A 90 4.80 -4.64 -29.14
N PHE A 91 4.15 -5.35 -28.21
CA PHE A 91 3.02 -4.78 -27.47
C PHE A 91 3.44 -3.61 -26.59
N ILE A 92 4.57 -3.71 -25.88
CA ILE A 92 5.12 -2.61 -25.08
C ILE A 92 5.48 -1.42 -25.97
N MET A 93 6.04 -1.64 -27.17
CA MET A 93 6.36 -0.58 -28.12
C MET A 93 5.11 0.08 -28.68
N MET A 94 4.07 -0.72 -28.98
CA MET A 94 2.77 -0.23 -29.46
C MET A 94 1.96 0.49 -28.37
N ILE A 95 2.17 0.13 -27.11
CA ILE A 95 1.56 0.73 -25.91
C ILE A 95 2.53 1.74 -25.25
N GLY A 96 3.69 2.00 -25.85
CA GLY A 96 4.89 2.58 -25.20
C GLY A 96 4.74 3.99 -24.65
N ASP A 97 3.67 4.70 -25.00
CA ASP A 97 3.33 5.99 -24.40
C ASP A 97 2.67 5.89 -23.02
N VAL A 98 2.20 4.70 -22.59
CA VAL A 98 1.51 4.52 -21.30
C VAL A 98 2.49 4.53 -20.10
N PHE A 99 3.78 4.31 -20.35
CA PHE A 99 4.86 4.34 -19.34
C PHE A 99 5.81 5.52 -19.50
N LYS A 100 5.39 6.64 -20.12
CA LYS A 100 6.11 7.90 -19.91
C LYS A 100 6.05 8.19 -18.41
N THR A 101 7.18 8.01 -17.73
CA THR A 101 7.43 8.61 -16.41
C THR A 101 6.93 10.04 -16.49
N ARG A 102 6.12 10.44 -15.50
CA ARG A 102 5.47 11.76 -15.44
C ARG A 102 6.44 12.79 -16.02
N PRO A 103 6.03 13.60 -17.03
CA PRO A 103 6.89 14.69 -17.46
C PRO A 103 7.28 15.41 -16.18
N GLU A 104 8.58 15.54 -15.97
CA GLU A 104 9.12 16.35 -14.90
C GLU A 104 8.54 17.74 -15.16
N TYR A 105 7.51 18.10 -14.39
CA TYR A 105 6.88 19.38 -14.50
C TYR A 105 7.91 20.35 -13.96
N THR A 106 8.68 20.93 -14.87
CA THR A 106 9.52 22.09 -14.61
C THR A 106 8.57 23.27 -14.65
N PRO A 107 8.19 23.86 -13.51
CA PRO A 107 7.28 25.01 -13.50
C PRO A 107 7.87 26.08 -14.41
N GLY A 108 7.11 26.49 -15.41
CA GLY A 108 7.47 27.62 -16.26
C GLY A 108 6.95 28.93 -15.66
N TRP A 109 7.28 30.05 -16.30
CA TRP A 109 6.72 31.36 -15.94
C TRP A 109 5.19 31.42 -16.05
N ASP A 110 4.61 30.58 -16.93
CA ASP A 110 3.15 30.45 -17.10
C ASP A 110 2.47 29.77 -15.90
N ASP A 111 3.24 29.04 -15.09
CA ASP A 111 2.77 28.31 -13.92
C ASP A 111 2.89 29.14 -12.63
N LEU A 112 3.54 30.30 -12.69
CA LEU A 112 3.72 31.20 -11.56
C LEU A 112 2.41 31.94 -11.27
N GLU A 113 1.82 31.68 -10.11
CA GLU A 113 0.59 32.35 -9.71
C GLU A 113 0.87 33.82 -9.37
N ILE A 114 0.02 34.73 -9.86
CA ILE A 114 0.14 36.18 -9.56
C ILE A 114 0.16 36.43 -8.04
N SER A 115 -0.59 35.64 -7.26
CA SER A 115 -0.60 35.74 -5.80
C SER A 115 0.75 35.38 -5.17
N ALA A 116 1.51 34.46 -5.77
CA ALA A 116 2.86 34.12 -5.32
C ALA A 116 3.84 35.26 -5.60
N MET A 117 3.71 35.92 -6.76
CA MET A 117 4.49 37.12 -7.08
C MET A 117 4.17 38.29 -6.15
N GLU A 118 2.88 38.54 -5.89
CA GLU A 118 2.42 39.59 -4.97
C GLU A 118 3.00 39.36 -3.57
N ASN A 119 2.90 38.13 -3.05
CA ASN A 119 3.46 37.79 -1.75
C ASN A 119 4.98 37.98 -1.69
N TYR A 120 5.71 37.59 -2.74
CA TYR A 120 7.17 37.77 -2.79
C TYR A 120 7.57 39.25 -2.78
N ILE A 121 6.86 40.07 -3.54
CA ILE A 121 7.10 41.52 -3.61
C ILE A 121 6.76 42.17 -2.27
N ASP A 122 5.60 41.85 -1.69
CA ASP A 122 5.17 42.38 -0.39
C ASP A 122 6.14 41.98 0.73
N GLU A 123 6.57 40.72 0.78
CA GLU A 123 7.55 40.23 1.76
C GLU A 123 8.90 40.94 1.58
N GLY A 124 9.33 41.20 0.34
CA GLY A 124 10.56 41.92 0.06
C GLY A 124 10.53 43.40 0.43
N TYR A 125 9.39 44.07 0.28
CA TYR A 125 9.18 45.41 0.80
C TYR A 125 9.15 45.43 2.34
N GLU A 126 8.55 44.42 2.99
CA GLU A 126 8.49 44.33 4.46
C GLU A 126 9.85 44.02 5.09
N MET A 127 10.61 43.11 4.50
CA MET A 127 11.97 42.74 4.95
C MET A 127 13.06 43.74 4.52
N GLY A 128 12.73 44.70 3.65
CA GLY A 128 13.61 45.81 3.27
C GLY A 128 14.73 45.47 2.28
N TYR A 129 14.61 44.36 1.54
CA TYR A 129 15.53 44.02 0.44
C TYR A 129 14.98 44.41 -0.94
N ILE A 130 13.69 44.75 -1.05
CA ILE A 130 13.11 45.40 -2.23
C ILE A 130 12.77 46.84 -1.85
N GLU A 131 13.58 47.79 -2.29
CA GLU A 131 13.32 49.23 -2.17
C GLU A 131 13.19 49.86 -3.56
N LEU A 132 12.12 49.52 -4.28
CA LEU A 132 11.88 50.09 -5.62
C LEU A 132 10.95 51.31 -5.52
N ASN A 133 11.44 52.49 -5.91
CA ASN A 133 10.59 53.64 -6.17
C ASN A 133 10.14 53.69 -7.63
N THR A 134 9.08 54.46 -7.91
CA THR A 134 8.54 54.62 -9.28
C THR A 134 9.56 55.17 -10.29
N SER A 135 10.53 55.96 -9.83
CA SER A 135 11.68 56.43 -10.63
C SER A 135 12.61 55.29 -11.03
N ASP A 136 12.86 54.37 -10.10
CA ASP A 136 13.85 53.32 -10.24
C ASP A 136 13.28 52.24 -11.19
N TYR A 137 11.98 51.95 -11.07
CA TYR A 137 11.27 51.07 -12.01
C TYR A 137 11.44 51.55 -13.46
N SER A 138 11.27 52.85 -13.70
CA SER A 138 11.43 53.44 -15.03
C SER A 138 12.84 53.27 -15.60
N GLU A 139 13.88 53.23 -14.77
CA GLU A 139 15.26 53.01 -15.20
C GLU A 139 15.48 51.56 -15.66
N PHE A 140 14.84 50.60 -15.00
CA PHE A 140 14.97 49.18 -15.35
C PHE A 140 14.17 48.76 -16.58
N ILE A 141 12.99 49.35 -16.81
CA ILE A 141 12.11 48.98 -17.92
C ILE A 141 12.28 49.87 -19.16
N SER A 142 13.19 50.85 -19.12
CA SER A 142 13.45 51.72 -20.27
C SER A 142 14.94 51.82 -20.57
N LYS A 143 15.28 51.74 -21.86
CA LYS A 143 16.62 51.93 -22.40
C LYS A 143 16.60 53.11 -23.36
N ASN A 144 17.39 54.14 -23.07
CA ASN A 144 17.41 55.38 -23.87
C ASN A 144 16.01 56.01 -24.06
N GLU A 145 15.23 56.14 -22.98
CA GLU A 145 13.89 56.76 -22.98
C GLU A 145 12.81 55.98 -23.78
N GLN A 146 13.13 54.78 -24.26
CA GLN A 146 12.20 53.85 -24.90
C GLN A 146 11.97 52.63 -24.00
N LEU A 147 10.73 52.15 -23.92
CA LEU A 147 10.40 50.93 -23.18
C LEU A 147 11.12 49.75 -23.80
N ILE A 148 11.71 48.90 -22.96
CA ILE A 148 12.36 47.66 -23.39
C ILE A 148 11.28 46.71 -23.88
N ASP A 149 11.44 46.17 -25.09
CA ASP A 149 10.54 45.17 -25.69
C ASP A 149 11.25 43.80 -25.78
N GLU A 150 10.49 42.73 -25.99
CA GLU A 150 11.03 41.36 -26.14
C GLU A 150 12.07 41.27 -27.25
N GLU A 151 11.93 42.10 -28.30
CA GLU A 151 12.88 42.16 -29.41
C GLU A 151 14.28 42.64 -28.99
N ASP A 152 14.41 43.45 -27.94
CA ASP A 152 15.69 43.97 -27.44
C ASP A 152 16.55 42.90 -26.77
N PHE A 153 15.94 41.79 -26.34
CA PHE A 153 16.62 40.66 -25.71
C PHE A 153 17.22 39.69 -26.74
N ASN A 154 16.85 39.78 -28.02
CA ASN A 154 17.35 38.87 -29.06
C ASN A 154 18.85 39.03 -29.35
N ASP A 155 19.40 40.22 -29.14
CA ASP A 155 20.81 40.53 -29.38
C ASP A 155 21.69 40.35 -28.13
N ILE A 156 21.11 39.92 -27.01
CA ILE A 156 21.86 39.70 -25.77
C ILE A 156 22.64 38.40 -25.87
N ASN A 157 23.97 38.51 -25.72
CA ASN A 157 24.83 37.36 -25.65
C ASN A 157 24.55 36.60 -24.33
N SER A 158 24.13 35.34 -24.45
CA SER A 158 23.77 34.51 -23.28
C SER A 158 24.95 34.34 -22.31
N GLU A 159 26.18 34.22 -22.78
CA GLU A 159 27.38 34.12 -21.93
C GLU A 159 27.57 35.38 -21.10
N ALA A 160 27.45 36.56 -21.73
CA ALA A 160 27.57 37.84 -21.03
C ALA A 160 26.43 38.08 -20.03
N ALA A 161 25.23 37.56 -20.32
CA ALA A 161 24.11 37.60 -19.40
C ALA A 161 24.35 36.68 -18.20
N PHE A 162 24.87 35.47 -18.42
CA PHE A 162 25.26 34.55 -17.34
C PHE A 162 26.37 35.13 -16.47
N ASP A 163 27.42 35.70 -17.06
CA ASP A 163 28.52 36.34 -16.33
C ASP A 163 28.03 37.50 -15.47
N TYR A 164 27.13 38.35 -16.00
CA TYR A 164 26.56 39.46 -15.23
C TYR A 164 25.73 38.98 -14.04
N ILE A 165 24.92 37.93 -14.24
CA ILE A 165 24.10 37.34 -13.18
C ILE A 165 25.00 36.72 -12.10
N ASP A 166 26.06 36.00 -12.49
CA ASP A 166 27.02 35.40 -11.56
C ASP A 166 27.79 36.44 -10.74
N GLU A 167 28.12 37.59 -11.35
CA GLU A 167 28.87 38.66 -10.69
C GLU A 167 28.01 39.52 -9.74
N ASN A 168 26.69 39.61 -9.98
CA ASN A 168 25.78 40.48 -9.20
C ASN A 168 24.84 39.70 -8.26
N ILE A 169 24.90 38.37 -8.24
CA ILE A 169 24.17 37.56 -7.26
C ILE A 169 25.08 37.28 -6.06
N ASP A 170 24.67 37.79 -4.90
CA ASP A 170 25.41 37.63 -3.63
C ASP A 170 25.44 36.17 -3.14
N ASP A 171 24.45 35.35 -3.52
CA ASP A 171 24.40 33.92 -3.20
C ASP A 171 23.89 33.09 -4.41
N PRO A 172 24.77 32.32 -5.08
CA PRO A 172 24.42 31.54 -6.28
C PRO A 172 23.42 30.42 -6.01
N SER A 173 23.06 30.15 -4.74
CA SER A 173 21.99 29.20 -4.41
C SER A 173 20.59 29.71 -4.79
N PHE A 174 20.37 31.03 -4.93
CA PHE A 174 19.09 31.59 -5.39
C PHE A 174 18.80 31.37 -6.89
N ILE A 175 19.79 30.92 -7.67
CA ILE A 175 19.62 30.62 -9.10
C ILE A 175 19.12 29.19 -9.31
N LEU A 176 19.24 28.33 -8.30
CA LEU A 176 19.05 26.87 -8.41
C LEU A 176 17.92 26.31 -7.54
N ASP A 177 17.12 27.17 -6.90
CA ASP A 177 15.91 26.79 -6.14
C ASP A 177 14.64 27.29 -6.87
#